data_AF-A0A841V4Q6-F1
#
_entry.id   AF-A0A841V4Q6-F1
#
_cell.length_a   1.000
_cell.length_b   1.000
_cell.length_c   1.000
_cell.angle_alpha   90.00
_cell.angle_beta   90.00
_cell.angle_gamma   90.00
#
_symmetry.space_group_name_H-M   'P 1'
#
loop_
_entity.id
_entity.type
_entity.pdbx_description
1 polymer ?
#
loop_
_entity_poly.entity_id
_entity_poly.type
_entity_poly.pdbx_seq_one_letter_code
_entity_poly.pdbx_strand_id
1 'polypeptide(L)' 'MKKTVIVPPIKYQVIKTKLLSSIKSFADPLNFDRWIEPFCGVGLVAFNLQPKKALY' A
#
# COMPACT_ATOMS: atom_id res chain seq x y z
N MET A 1 14.78 6.05 9.45
CA MET A 1 14.38 4.69 9.89
C MET A 1 13.96 3.89 8.66
N LYS A 2 14.57 2.72 8.40
CA LYS A 2 14.16 1.83 7.29
C LYS A 2 12.78 1.25 7.64
N LYS A 3 11.75 1.63 6.89
CA LYS A 3 10.39 1.09 7.09
C LYS A 3 10.35 -0.29 6.44
N THR A 4 10.21 -1.34 7.24
CA THR A 4 10.12 -2.72 6.75
C THR A 4 8.83 -2.86 5.95
N VAL A 5 8.95 -3.21 4.67
CA VAL A 5 7.77 -3.46 3.83
C VAL A 5 7.17 -4.78 4.26
N ILE A 6 5.89 -4.77 4.64
CA ILE A 6 5.12 -5.98 4.94
C ILE A 6 4.85 -6.66 3.60
N VAL A 7 5.51 -7.79 3.37
CA VAL A 7 5.29 -8.62 2.18
C VAL A 7 4.46 -9.83 2.60
N PRO A 8 3.27 -10.04 2.02
CA PRO A 8 2.46 -11.20 2.34
C PRO A 8 3.18 -12.51 1.96
N PRO A 9 2.96 -13.61 2.70
CA PRO A 9 3.68 -14.88 2.53
C PRO A 9 3.34 -15.61 1.22
N ILE A 10 2.36 -15.12 0.45
CA ILE A 10 1.93 -15.68 -0.82
C ILE A 10 2.78 -15.07 -1.94
N LYS A 11 3.46 -15.93 -2.70
CA LYS A 11 4.34 -15.52 -3.80
C LYS A 11 3.51 -14.93 -4.95
N TYR A 12 3.51 -13.60 -5.05
CA TYR A 12 2.99 -12.85 -6.20
C TYR A 12 4.14 -12.07 -6.83
N GLN A 13 4.14 -11.86 -8.15
CA GLN A 13 5.27 -11.20 -8.83
C GLN A 13 5.32 -9.71 -8.45
N VAL A 14 6.32 -9.32 -7.63
CA VAL A 14 6.26 -8.06 -6.86
C VAL A 14 6.98 -6.90 -7.55
N ILE A 15 6.37 -6.32 -8.59
CA ILE A 15 6.77 -4.97 -9.08
C ILE A 15 6.31 -3.88 -8.11
N LYS A 16 5.18 -4.09 -7.39
CA LYS A 16 4.55 -3.10 -6.53
C LYS A 16 5.34 -2.76 -5.24
N THR A 17 6.31 -3.58 -4.79
CA THR A 17 7.18 -3.26 -3.64
C THR A 17 8.09 -2.08 -3.91
N LYS A 18 8.57 -1.92 -5.14
CA LYS A 18 9.41 -0.77 -5.54
C LYS A 18 8.59 0.51 -5.66
N LEU A 19 7.32 0.40 -6.05
CA LEU A 19 6.39 1.53 -6.22
C LEU A 19 5.82 2.04 -4.89
N LEU A 20 5.92 1.25 -3.83
CA LEU A 20 5.35 1.55 -2.51
C LEU A 20 5.88 2.87 -1.92
N SER A 21 7.17 3.15 -2.09
CA SER A 21 7.78 4.41 -1.67
C SER A 21 7.20 5.60 -2.43
N SER A 22 7.04 5.50 -3.75
CA SER A 22 6.45 6.54 -4.59
C SER A 22 4.98 6.77 -4.22
N ILE A 23 4.17 5.71 -4.14
CA ILE A 23 2.75 5.80 -3.77
C ILE A 23 2.61 6.48 -2.40
N LYS A 24 3.44 6.09 -1.43
CA LYS A 24 3.42 6.69 -0.10
C LYS A 24 3.81 8.17 -0.12
N SER A 25 4.81 8.57 -0.91
CA SER A 25 5.17 9.99 -1.06
C SER A 25 4.06 10.84 -1.67
N PHE A 26 3.25 10.27 -2.55
CA PHE A 26 2.07 10.94 -3.11
C PHE A 26 0.88 10.94 -2.15
N ALA A 27 0.68 9.87 -1.38
CA ALA A 27 -0.45 9.72 -0.48
C ALA A 27 -0.29 10.47 0.85
N ASP A 28 0.92 10.53 1.41
CA ASP A 28 1.19 11.17 2.72
C ASP A 28 0.72 12.66 2.81
N PRO A 29 0.88 13.52 1.79
CA PRO A 29 0.37 14.90 1.84
C PRO A 29 -1.13 15.04 1.53
N LEU A 30 -1.79 13.99 1.05
CA LEU A 30 -3.21 14.03 0.69
C LEU A 30 -4.07 13.77 1.93
N ASN A 31 -5.06 14.64 2.15
CA ASN A 31 -6.05 14.42 3.20
C ASN A 31 -7.24 13.65 2.61
N PHE A 32 -7.32 12.35 2.88
CA PHE A 32 -8.39 11.47 2.41
C PHE A 32 -9.01 10.68 3.57
N ASP A 33 -10.34 10.48 3.54
CA ASP A 33 -11.05 9.71 4.59
C ASP A 33 -10.96 8.20 4.37
N ARG A 34 -10.97 7.75 3.10
CA ARG A 34 -11.00 6.33 2.73
C ARG A 34 -10.07 6.04 1.57
N TRP A 35 -9.30 4.97 1.71
CA TRP A 35 -8.55 4.34 0.63
C TRP A 35 -9.45 3.41 -0.17
N ILE A 36 -9.50 3.55 -1.49
CA ILE A 36 -10.27 2.67 -2.36
C ILE A 36 -9.28 2.00 -3.33
N GLU A 37 -9.18 0.68 -3.30
CA GLU A 37 -8.24 -0.09 -4.12
C GLU A 37 -8.93 -1.21 -4.89
N PRO A 38 -9.57 -0.91 -6.04
CA PRO A 38 -10.38 -1.88 -6.79
C PRO A 38 -9.59 -3.09 -7.32
N PHE A 39 -8.27 -2.94 -7.46
CA PHE A 39 -7.34 -3.94 -7.97
C PHE A 39 -6.26 -4.25 -6.93
N CYS A 40 -6.72 -4.67 -5.75
CA CYS A 40 -5.89 -4.83 -4.57
C CYS A 40 -4.92 -6.03 -4.64
N GLY A 41 -5.28 -7.08 -5.38
CA GLY A 41 -4.49 -8.32 -5.42
C GLY A 41 -4.23 -8.85 -4.01
N VAL A 42 -2.98 -8.85 -3.56
CA VAL A 42 -2.57 -9.29 -2.21
C VAL A 42 -2.64 -8.19 -1.12
N GLY A 43 -3.16 -7.00 -1.42
CA GLY A 43 -3.28 -5.94 -0.40
C GLY A 43 -2.00 -5.22 -0.03
N LEU A 44 -0.90 -5.44 -0.77
CA LEU A 44 0.43 -4.94 -0.44
C LEU A 44 0.45 -3.41 -0.17
N VAL A 45 -0.28 -2.63 -0.97
CA VAL A 45 -0.25 -1.17 -0.89
C VAL A 45 -0.99 -0.68 0.36
N ALA A 46 -2.25 -1.04 0.51
CA ALA A 46 -3.05 -0.67 1.69
C ALA A 46 -2.46 -1.18 3.01
N PHE A 47 -1.95 -2.42 3.08
CA PHE A 47 -1.33 -2.96 4.30
C PHE A 47 -0.10 -2.18 4.74
N ASN A 48 0.65 -1.60 3.79
CA ASN A 48 1.83 -0.80 4.11
C ASN A 48 1.51 0.68 4.36
N LEU A 49 0.45 1.22 3.73
CA LEU A 49 -0.04 2.58 3.95
C LEU A 49 -0.81 2.73 5.26
N GLN A 50 -1.50 1.68 5.71
CA GLN A 50 -2.35 1.65 6.91
C GLN A 50 -3.35 2.82 6.97
N PRO A 51 -4.20 3.00 5.94
CA PRO A 51 -5.24 4.02 5.96
C PRO A 51 -6.29 3.73 7.05
N LYS A 52 -6.91 4.77 7.62
CA LYS A 52 -7.93 4.62 8.68
C LYS A 52 -9.16 3.83 8.22
N LYS A 53 -9.54 3.98 6.95
CA LYS A 53 -10.61 3.24 6.30
C LYS A 53 -10.11 2.77 4.93
N ALA A 54 -10.31 1.51 4.62
CA ALA A 54 -10.01 0.94 3.30
C ALA A 54 -11.23 0.20 2.75
N LEU A 55 -11.46 0.32 1.46
CA LEU A 55 -12.37 -0.51 0.68
C LEU A 55 -11.57 -1.12 -0.48
N TYR A 56 -11.69 -2.43 -0.62
CA TYR A 56 -10.95 -3.26 -1.55
C TYR A 56 -11.85 -3.71 -2.69
#